data_AF-A0A5N5DXM3-F1
#
_entry.id   AF-A0A5N5DXM3-F1
#
_cell.length_a   1.000
_cell.length_b   1.000
_cell.length_c   1.000
_cell.angle_alpha   90.00
_cell.angle_beta   90.00
_cell.angle_gamma   90.00
#
_symmetry.space_group_name_H-M   'P 1'
#
loop_
_entity.id
_entity.type
_entity.pdbx_description
1 polymer ?
#
loop_
_entity_poly.entity_id
_entity_poly.type
_entity_poly.pdbx_seq_one_letter_code
_entity_poly.pdbx_strand_id
1 'polypeptide(L)'
;MTRTEMDHDVRAVADAVLYEGYLLYPYRAGSAKNQSRWQFGVLGPPGAAGDGVGEEPSMSAQCLLGELERNGAEVTATVRFLHHQSRTVERLGAGGAWIPVDRLVVDGHEAISWDEATESEIVLGPWGLDELEAGVEESFCAAGVVDGETLADSRGRVVGRVVRTRLPVTGCLELNASAGDRRRVISVSIMNDTSVDMRDKGTA
;
A
#
# COMPACT_ATOMS: atom_id res chain seq x y z
N MET A 1 12.66 28.56 4.42
CA MET A 1 12.06 27.26 4.76
C MET A 1 13.19 26.34 5.14
N THR A 2 13.17 25.81 6.36
CA THR A 2 14.15 24.82 6.80
C THR A 2 13.88 23.47 6.13
N ARG A 3 14.87 22.56 6.09
CA ARG A 3 14.68 21.20 5.55
C ARG A 3 13.49 20.50 6.22
N THR A 4 13.35 20.67 7.53
CA THR A 4 12.27 20.09 8.34
C THR A 4 10.89 20.66 8.01
N GLU A 5 10.77 21.96 7.73
CA GLU A 5 9.50 22.56 7.28
C GLU A 5 9.12 22.09 5.87
N MET A 6 10.11 21.95 4.98
CA MET A 6 9.87 21.43 3.63
C MET A 6 9.48 19.96 3.64
N ASP A 7 10.11 19.15 4.49
CA ASP A 7 9.74 17.74 4.72
C ASP A 7 8.30 17.63 5.25
N HIS A 8 7.89 18.53 6.14
CA HIS A 8 6.52 18.58 6.67
C HIS A 8 5.49 18.89 5.57
N ASP A 9 5.73 19.90 4.74
CA ASP A 9 4.78 20.32 3.70
C ASP A 9 4.69 19.29 2.56
N VAL A 10 5.82 18.67 2.18
CA VAL A 10 5.83 17.57 1.20
C VAL A 10 5.06 16.37 1.74
N ARG A 11 5.22 16.02 3.03
CA ARG A 11 4.44 14.94 3.64
C ARG A 11 2.95 15.23 3.65
N ALA A 12 2.53 16.46 3.95
CA ALA A 12 1.12 16.83 3.92
C ALA A 12 0.49 16.66 2.52
N VAL A 13 1.21 17.02 1.46
CA VAL A 13 0.76 16.78 0.08
C VAL A 13 0.72 15.28 -0.23
N ALA A 14 1.74 14.53 0.16
CA ALA A 14 1.79 13.08 -0.05
C ALA A 14 0.64 12.37 0.68
N ASP A 15 0.32 12.75 1.91
CA ASP A 15 -0.81 12.21 2.68
C ASP A 15 -2.14 12.50 1.99
N ALA A 16 -2.33 13.73 1.52
CA ALA A 16 -3.55 14.11 0.80
C ALA A 16 -3.78 13.24 -0.45
N VAL A 17 -2.73 13.05 -1.26
CA VAL A 17 -2.79 12.22 -2.49
C VAL A 17 -2.94 10.74 -2.15
N LEU A 18 -2.25 10.24 -1.12
CA LEU A 18 -2.29 8.84 -0.71
C LEU A 18 -3.71 8.39 -0.33
N TYR A 19 -4.48 9.28 0.28
CA TYR A 19 -5.84 8.98 0.75
C TYR A 19 -6.96 9.41 -0.20
N GLU A 20 -6.68 10.22 -1.23
CA GLU A 20 -7.70 10.76 -2.13
C GLU A 20 -8.56 9.64 -2.75
N GLY A 21 -7.94 8.68 -3.44
CA GLY A 21 -8.67 7.57 -4.06
C GLY A 21 -9.38 6.64 -3.06
N TYR A 22 -8.83 6.49 -1.86
CA TYR A 22 -9.37 5.60 -0.82
C TYR A 22 -10.61 6.19 -0.12
N LEU A 23 -10.57 7.48 0.21
CA LEU A 23 -11.65 8.17 0.93
C LEU A 23 -12.84 8.52 0.03
N LEU A 24 -12.60 8.72 -1.28
CA LEU A 24 -13.65 9.09 -2.23
C LEU A 24 -14.70 7.98 -2.45
N TYR A 25 -14.40 6.73 -2.10
CA TYR A 25 -15.34 5.61 -2.17
C TYR A 25 -15.52 4.95 -0.79
N PRO A 26 -16.33 5.53 0.12
CA PRO A 26 -16.53 4.98 1.45
C PRO A 26 -17.24 3.61 1.37
N TYR A 27 -16.45 2.56 1.54
CA TYR A 27 -16.89 1.17 1.45
C TYR A 27 -17.70 0.77 2.69
N ARG A 28 -18.90 0.22 2.47
CA ARG A 28 -19.70 -0.41 3.53
C ARG A 28 -19.60 -1.93 3.45
N ALA A 29 -19.32 -2.58 4.58
CA ALA A 29 -19.10 -4.04 4.66
C ALA A 29 -20.16 -4.91 3.94
N GLY A 30 -21.42 -4.47 3.86
CA GLY A 30 -22.53 -5.21 3.21
C GLY A 30 -22.80 -4.89 1.74
N SER A 31 -21.97 -4.08 1.08
CA SER A 31 -22.24 -3.66 -0.30
C SER A 31 -21.69 -4.68 -1.31
N ALA A 32 -22.57 -5.35 -2.08
CA ALA A 32 -22.17 -6.24 -3.17
C ALA A 32 -21.28 -5.54 -4.22
N LYS A 33 -21.36 -4.21 -4.34
CA LYS A 33 -20.47 -3.39 -5.18
C LYS A 33 -19.02 -3.34 -4.68
N ASN A 34 -18.74 -3.81 -3.47
CA ASN A 34 -17.38 -3.90 -2.92
C ASN A 34 -16.68 -5.21 -3.25
N GLN A 35 -17.36 -6.18 -3.88
CA GLN A 35 -16.73 -7.42 -4.34
C GLN A 35 -15.85 -7.21 -5.59
N SER A 36 -15.96 -6.05 -6.24
CA SER A 36 -15.07 -5.63 -7.32
C SER A 36 -14.69 -4.18 -7.07
N ARG A 37 -13.51 -4.00 -6.47
CA ARG A 37 -12.94 -2.68 -6.19
C ARG A 37 -12.38 -2.12 -7.49
N TRP A 38 -13.03 -1.13 -8.08
CA TRP A 38 -12.39 -0.27 -9.07
C TRP A 38 -11.83 0.94 -8.32
N GLN A 39 -10.54 0.88 -7.97
CA GLN A 39 -9.83 2.02 -7.40
C GLN A 39 -9.08 2.70 -8.55
N PHE A 40 -9.25 4.01 -8.68
CA PHE A 40 -8.46 4.81 -9.62
C PHE A 40 -7.19 5.28 -8.93
N GLY A 41 -6.08 5.31 -9.66
CA GLY A 41 -4.78 5.75 -9.14
C GLY A 41 -4.07 4.71 -8.28
N VAL A 42 -4.29 3.42 -8.54
CA VAL A 42 -3.54 2.30 -7.92
C VAL A 42 -2.61 1.67 -8.94
N LEU A 43 -1.59 0.94 -8.45
CA LEU A 43 -0.76 0.07 -9.28
C LEU A 43 -1.25 -1.36 -9.15
N GLY A 44 -1.89 -1.86 -10.20
CA GLY A 44 -2.33 -3.25 -10.26
C GLY A 44 -1.15 -4.21 -10.30
N PRO A 45 -1.33 -5.49 -9.96
CA PRO A 45 -0.32 -6.49 -10.25
C PRO A 45 -0.18 -6.70 -11.77
N PRO A 46 0.95 -7.25 -12.25
CA PRO A 46 1.14 -7.52 -13.68
C PRO A 46 -0.02 -8.31 -14.29
N GLY A 47 -0.57 -7.82 -15.40
CA GLY A 47 -1.69 -8.44 -16.13
C GLY A 47 -3.09 -7.99 -15.70
N ALA A 48 -3.26 -7.33 -14.54
CA ALA A 48 -4.57 -6.94 -14.04
C ALA A 48 -5.35 -5.98 -14.97
N ALA A 49 -4.66 -4.99 -15.55
CA ALA A 49 -5.25 -4.09 -16.55
C ALA A 49 -5.72 -4.85 -17.80
N GLY A 50 -4.89 -5.75 -18.33
CA GLY A 50 -5.24 -6.56 -19.51
C GLY A 50 -6.45 -7.48 -19.28
N ASP A 51 -6.59 -7.99 -18.06
CA ASP A 51 -7.72 -8.84 -17.65
C ASP A 51 -8.95 -8.04 -17.21
N GLY A 52 -8.88 -6.69 -17.18
CA GLY A 52 -9.97 -5.81 -16.77
C GLY A 52 -10.32 -5.89 -15.28
N VAL A 53 -9.39 -6.33 -14.44
CA VAL A 53 -9.57 -6.51 -12.99
C VAL A 53 -8.74 -5.53 -12.14
N GLY A 54 -7.98 -4.64 -12.77
CA GLY A 54 -7.20 -3.60 -12.10
C GLY A 54 -6.61 -2.57 -13.07
N GLU A 55 -5.69 -1.75 -12.57
CA GLU A 55 -4.97 -0.72 -13.33
C GLU A 55 -3.60 -1.24 -13.82
N GLU A 56 -2.90 -0.41 -14.59
CA GLU A 56 -1.53 -0.70 -15.03
C GLU A 56 -0.58 -0.94 -13.84
N PRO A 57 0.46 -1.78 -14.01
CA PRO A 57 1.37 -2.10 -12.92
C PRO A 57 2.41 -1.01 -12.66
N SER A 58 2.50 0.01 -13.52
CA SER A 58 3.51 1.06 -13.38
C SER A 58 2.96 2.46 -13.57
N MET A 59 3.66 3.41 -12.96
CA MET A 59 3.47 4.85 -13.18
C MET A 59 4.81 5.55 -13.17
N SER A 60 4.89 6.71 -13.80
CA SER A 60 6.09 7.52 -13.80
C SER A 60 5.79 9.01 -13.65
N ALA A 61 6.78 9.73 -13.14
CA ALA A 61 6.76 11.17 -12.98
C ALA A 61 8.14 11.75 -13.26
N GLN A 62 8.17 13.04 -13.59
CA GLN A 62 9.40 13.79 -13.75
C GLN A 62 9.37 15.03 -12.86
N CYS A 63 10.49 15.30 -12.21
CA CYS A 63 10.67 16.51 -11.41
C CYS A 63 11.95 17.24 -11.81
N LEU A 64 11.91 18.57 -11.69
CA LEU A 64 13.07 19.41 -11.95
C LEU A 64 13.88 19.55 -10.67
N LEU A 65 15.17 19.22 -10.74
CA LEU A 65 16.08 19.47 -9.64
C LEU A 65 16.34 20.98 -9.53
N GLY A 66 16.26 21.51 -8.31
CA GLY A 66 16.62 22.89 -8.01
C GLY A 66 18.10 23.18 -8.25
N GLU A 67 18.49 24.45 -8.09
CA GLU A 67 19.91 24.83 -8.10
C GLU A 67 20.58 24.22 -6.86
N LEU A 68 21.45 23.23 -7.08
CA LEU A 68 22.22 22.54 -6.05
C LEU A 68 23.67 22.46 -6.51
N GLU A 69 24.61 22.56 -5.56
CA GLU A 69 25.99 22.19 -5.85
C GLU A 69 26.03 20.68 -6.18
N ARG A 70 26.63 20.32 -7.32
CA ARG A 70 26.66 18.93 -7.81
C ARG A 70 27.36 18.00 -6.81
N ASN A 71 28.37 18.51 -6.10
CA ASN A 71 29.16 17.72 -5.18
C ASN A 71 28.40 17.52 -3.86
N GLY A 72 28.13 16.26 -3.53
CA GLY A 72 27.45 15.89 -2.28
C GLY A 72 25.91 15.98 -2.33
N ALA A 73 25.32 16.18 -3.52
CA ALA A 73 23.87 16.06 -3.69
C ALA A 73 23.47 14.58 -3.72
N GLU A 74 22.60 14.21 -2.79
CA GLU A 74 22.04 12.87 -2.64
C GLU A 74 20.52 12.93 -2.80
N VAL A 75 19.96 11.87 -3.39
CA VAL A 75 18.52 11.69 -3.55
C VAL A 75 18.09 10.46 -2.77
N THR A 76 17.07 10.63 -1.93
CA THR A 76 16.38 9.53 -1.25
C THR A 76 14.96 9.47 -1.81
N ALA A 77 14.48 8.25 -2.09
CA ALA A 77 13.09 8.03 -2.45
C ALA A 77 12.34 7.38 -1.29
N THR A 78 11.11 7.84 -1.03
CA THR A 78 10.22 7.22 -0.05
C THR A 78 8.97 6.74 -0.78
N VAL A 79 8.87 5.43 -0.96
CA VAL A 79 7.72 4.77 -1.57
C VAL A 79 6.66 4.62 -0.48
N ARG A 80 5.50 5.26 -0.69
CA ARG A 80 4.35 5.20 0.22
C ARG A 80 3.12 4.73 -0.53
N PHE A 81 2.38 3.80 0.05
CA PHE A 81 1.16 3.28 -0.53
C PHE A 81 0.22 2.74 0.55
N LEU A 82 -1.06 2.67 0.21
CA LEU A 82 -2.06 1.99 1.02
C LEU A 82 -2.02 0.49 0.70
N HIS A 83 -1.52 -0.28 1.65
CA HIS A 83 -1.43 -1.74 1.57
C HIS A 83 -2.77 -2.35 1.96
N HIS A 84 -3.38 -3.07 1.01
CA HIS A 84 -4.62 -3.80 1.25
C HIS A 84 -4.46 -4.80 2.40
N GLN A 85 -5.47 -4.83 3.28
CA GLN A 85 -5.55 -5.72 4.42
C GLN A 85 -6.94 -6.32 4.51
N SER A 86 -7.04 -7.64 4.49
CA SER A 86 -8.30 -8.31 4.78
C SER A 86 -8.47 -8.47 6.29
N ARG A 87 -9.58 -7.96 6.83
CA ARG A 87 -9.98 -8.10 8.24
C ARG A 87 -11.12 -9.10 8.30
N THR A 88 -10.83 -10.32 8.74
CA THR A 88 -11.79 -11.41 8.88
C THR A 88 -12.14 -11.64 10.34
N VAL A 89 -13.43 -11.60 10.66
CA VAL A 89 -13.96 -12.00 11.96
C VAL A 89 -14.25 -13.49 11.90
N GLU A 90 -13.75 -14.24 12.87
CA GLU A 90 -14.01 -15.66 13.02
C GLU A 90 -14.68 -15.93 14.36
N ARG A 91 -15.78 -16.67 14.34
CA ARG A 91 -16.45 -17.16 15.55
C ARG A 91 -15.83 -18.49 15.97
N LEU A 92 -15.67 -18.68 17.28
CA LEU A 92 -15.31 -19.99 17.82
C LEU A 92 -16.52 -20.94 17.72
N GLY A 93 -16.40 -21.99 16.92
CA GLY A 93 -17.37 -23.05 16.72
C GLY A 93 -17.30 -24.15 17.78
N ALA A 94 -18.28 -25.06 17.72
CA ALA A 94 -18.23 -26.29 18.51
C ALA A 94 -16.96 -27.09 18.14
N GLY A 95 -16.27 -27.63 19.15
CA GLY A 95 -15.02 -28.37 18.93
C GLY A 95 -13.77 -27.48 18.71
N GLY A 96 -13.88 -26.15 18.85
CA GLY A 96 -12.74 -25.24 18.79
C GLY A 96 -12.36 -24.75 17.39
N ALA A 97 -13.17 -25.05 16.37
CA ALA A 97 -12.94 -24.57 15.01
C ALA A 97 -13.18 -23.06 14.89
N TRP A 98 -12.34 -22.35 14.14
CA TRP A 98 -12.56 -20.95 13.77
C TRP A 98 -13.41 -20.90 12.50
N ILE A 99 -14.54 -20.19 12.56
CA ILE A 99 -15.51 -20.12 11.46
C ILE A 99 -15.62 -18.66 11.02
N PRO A 100 -15.17 -18.29 9.81
CA PRO A 100 -15.34 -16.95 9.27
C PRO A 100 -16.81 -16.53 9.28
N VAL A 101 -17.07 -15.29 9.69
CA VAL A 101 -18.41 -14.68 9.73
C VAL A 101 -18.33 -13.22 9.32
N ASP A 102 -19.38 -12.70 8.68
CA ASP A 102 -19.43 -11.27 8.32
C ASP A 102 -19.48 -10.36 9.56
N ARG A 103 -20.05 -10.87 10.66
CA ARG A 103 -20.32 -10.12 11.89
C ARG A 103 -20.33 -11.03 13.10
N LEU A 104 -19.74 -10.56 14.21
CA LEU A 104 -19.85 -11.17 15.54
C LEU A 104 -20.18 -10.11 16.59
N VAL A 105 -21.19 -10.36 17.41
CA VAL A 105 -21.55 -9.50 18.55
C VAL A 105 -21.09 -10.15 19.85
N VAL A 106 -20.32 -9.42 20.66
CA VAL A 106 -19.80 -9.85 21.95
C VAL A 106 -20.14 -8.78 22.99
N ASP A 107 -20.99 -9.13 23.97
CA ASP A 107 -21.49 -8.21 25.01
C ASP A 107 -21.96 -6.84 24.46
N GLY A 108 -22.70 -6.86 23.35
CA GLY A 108 -23.24 -5.65 22.72
C GLY A 108 -22.24 -4.88 21.84
N HIS A 109 -20.97 -5.28 21.79
CA HIS A 109 -19.97 -4.72 20.86
C HIS A 109 -19.93 -5.56 19.59
N GLU A 110 -19.81 -4.89 18.44
CA GLU A 110 -19.87 -5.53 17.15
C GLU A 110 -18.51 -5.54 16.46
N ALA A 111 -18.07 -6.71 16.00
CA ALA A 111 -16.93 -6.89 15.11
C ALA A 111 -17.43 -7.27 13.71
N ILE A 112 -16.91 -6.62 12.66
CA ILE A 112 -17.38 -6.77 11.26
C ILE A 112 -16.23 -7.14 10.33
N SER A 113 -16.41 -8.16 9.50
CA SER A 113 -15.44 -8.50 8.45
C SER A 113 -15.47 -7.46 7.33
N TRP A 114 -14.31 -6.98 6.91
CA TRP A 114 -14.16 -6.08 5.77
C TRP A 114 -12.74 -6.10 5.26
N ASP A 115 -12.51 -5.47 4.11
CA ASP A 115 -11.17 -5.16 3.65
C ASP A 115 -10.82 -3.71 4.03
N GLU A 116 -9.73 -3.55 4.77
CA GLU A 116 -9.14 -2.28 5.16
C GLU A 116 -7.86 -1.99 4.36
N ALA A 117 -7.24 -0.85 4.63
CA ALA A 117 -5.93 -0.51 4.11
C ALA A 117 -5.09 0.09 5.23
N THR A 118 -3.79 -0.22 5.23
CA THR A 118 -2.80 0.36 6.15
C THR A 118 -1.70 1.03 5.34
N GLU A 119 -1.07 2.06 5.87
CA GLU A 119 0.10 2.65 5.23
C GLU A 119 1.28 1.68 5.24
N SER A 120 2.01 1.66 4.13
CA SER A 120 3.34 1.09 4.01
C SER A 120 4.30 2.17 3.52
N GLU A 121 5.46 2.28 4.16
CA GLU A 121 6.52 3.25 3.85
C GLU A 121 7.85 2.51 3.71
N ILE A 122 8.52 2.70 2.57
CA ILE A 122 9.84 2.12 2.28
C ILE A 122 10.76 3.23 1.80
N VAL A 123 11.93 3.35 2.43
CA VAL A 123 12.95 4.33 2.09
C VAL A 123 14.05 3.63 1.31
N LEU A 124 14.41 4.18 0.14
CA LEU A 124 15.41 3.65 -0.79
C LEU A 124 16.49 4.70 -1.06
N GLY A 125 17.71 4.23 -1.37
CA GLY A 125 18.91 5.07 -1.48
C GLY A 125 19.58 5.35 -0.12
N PRO A 126 20.31 6.48 0.03
CA PRO A 126 20.46 7.58 -0.93
C PRO A 126 21.34 7.22 -2.13
N TRP A 127 21.13 7.93 -3.25
CA TRP A 127 21.99 7.85 -4.43
C TRP A 127 22.58 9.21 -4.77
N GLY A 128 23.86 9.24 -5.14
CA GLY A 128 24.49 10.42 -5.69
C GLY A 128 24.01 10.72 -7.12
N LEU A 129 24.21 11.96 -7.57
CA LEU A 129 23.83 12.35 -8.94
C LEU A 129 24.55 11.54 -10.04
N ASP A 130 25.79 11.13 -9.81
CA ASP A 130 26.54 10.29 -10.78
C ASP A 130 25.90 8.90 -10.92
N GLU A 131 25.38 8.33 -9.84
CA GLU A 131 24.64 7.06 -9.86
C GLU A 131 23.32 7.20 -10.61
N LEU A 132 22.57 8.28 -10.33
CA LEU A 132 21.32 8.55 -11.05
C LEU A 132 21.54 8.82 -12.55
N GLU A 133 22.65 9.46 -12.93
CA GLU A 133 23.02 9.64 -14.35
C GLU A 133 23.34 8.31 -15.04
N ALA A 134 23.88 7.32 -14.31
CA ALA A 134 24.08 5.97 -14.79
C ALA A 134 22.77 5.15 -14.86
N GLY A 135 21.73 5.60 -14.17
CA GLY A 135 20.45 4.89 -14.00
C GLY A 135 20.48 3.96 -12.81
N VAL A 136 19.47 4.06 -11.97
CA VAL A 136 19.28 3.24 -10.77
C VAL A 136 18.01 2.42 -10.92
N GLU A 137 18.10 1.16 -10.55
CA GLU A 137 16.98 0.24 -10.38
C GLU A 137 17.12 -0.41 -8.99
N GLU A 138 16.13 -0.22 -8.12
CA GLU A 138 16.13 -0.79 -6.77
C GLU A 138 14.79 -1.47 -6.47
N SER A 139 14.85 -2.77 -6.16
CA SER A 139 13.68 -3.54 -5.75
C SER A 139 13.32 -3.27 -4.29
N PHE A 140 12.02 -3.30 -4.00
CA PHE A 140 11.50 -3.17 -2.64
C PHE A 140 10.45 -4.23 -2.34
N CYS A 141 10.23 -4.48 -1.04
CA CYS A 141 9.22 -5.42 -0.57
C CYS A 141 8.56 -4.90 0.71
N ALA A 142 7.23 -4.81 0.72
CA ALA A 142 6.46 -4.74 1.95
C ALA A 142 6.04 -6.15 2.36
N ALA A 143 6.47 -6.56 3.54
CA ALA A 143 6.20 -7.91 4.04
C ALA A 143 4.70 -8.17 4.21
N GLY A 144 4.30 -9.41 3.93
CA GLY A 144 2.99 -9.91 4.32
C GLY A 144 2.87 -10.03 5.83
N VAL A 145 1.66 -9.96 6.34
CA VAL A 145 1.35 -10.06 7.78
C VAL A 145 0.11 -10.89 7.98
N VAL A 146 0.13 -11.73 9.01
CA VAL A 146 -1.06 -12.35 9.59
C VAL A 146 -1.04 -12.03 11.07
N ASP A 147 -2.02 -11.25 11.52
CA ASP A 147 -2.16 -10.84 12.91
C ASP A 147 -3.54 -11.21 13.45
N GLY A 148 -3.62 -11.61 14.71
CA GLY A 148 -4.82 -12.20 15.31
C GLY A 148 -5.11 -11.66 16.69
N GLU A 149 -6.32 -11.14 16.88
CA GLU A 149 -6.81 -10.60 18.15
C GLU A 149 -8.00 -11.41 18.64
N THR A 150 -7.93 -11.97 19.86
CA THR A 150 -9.04 -12.75 20.41
C THR A 150 -10.17 -11.86 20.93
N LEU A 151 -11.40 -12.30 20.72
CA LEU A 151 -12.61 -11.66 21.24
C LEU A 151 -13.15 -12.51 22.38
N ALA A 152 -13.16 -11.95 23.59
CA ALA A 152 -13.66 -12.61 24.79
C ALA A 152 -14.92 -11.93 25.33
N ASP A 153 -15.83 -12.71 25.90
CA ASP A 153 -16.98 -12.18 26.61
C ASP A 153 -16.61 -11.60 27.98
N SER A 154 -17.58 -10.98 28.65
CA SER A 154 -17.49 -10.34 29.96
C SER A 154 -17.09 -11.32 31.09
N ARG A 155 -17.09 -12.63 30.80
CA ARG A 155 -16.65 -13.69 31.71
C ARG A 155 -15.25 -14.21 31.36
N GLY A 156 -14.56 -13.58 30.40
CA GLY A 156 -13.23 -13.95 29.92
C GLY A 156 -13.22 -15.16 29.00
N ARG A 157 -14.37 -15.62 28.50
CA ARG A 157 -14.43 -16.76 27.58
C ARG A 157 -14.21 -16.27 26.16
N VAL A 158 -13.25 -16.86 25.45
CA VAL A 158 -13.03 -16.56 24.03
C VAL A 158 -14.20 -17.07 23.21
N VAL A 159 -14.83 -16.18 22.44
CA VAL A 159 -15.99 -16.45 21.59
C VAL A 159 -15.70 -16.24 20.10
N GLY A 160 -14.58 -15.58 19.79
CA GLY A 160 -14.14 -15.34 18.42
C GLY A 160 -12.73 -14.75 18.36
N ARG A 161 -12.32 -14.35 17.15
CA ARG A 161 -11.11 -13.56 16.90
C ARG A 161 -11.29 -12.68 15.67
N VAL A 162 -10.47 -11.65 15.57
CA VAL A 162 -10.26 -10.86 14.36
C VAL A 162 -8.90 -11.22 13.80
N VAL A 163 -8.85 -11.64 12.54
CA VAL A 163 -7.61 -11.93 11.81
C VAL A 163 -7.42 -10.87 10.74
N ARG A 164 -6.23 -10.28 10.70
CA ARG A 164 -5.82 -9.31 9.70
C ARG A 164 -4.74 -9.92 8.85
N THR A 165 -5.01 -10.05 7.56
CA THR A 165 -4.10 -10.66 6.59
C THR A 165 -3.70 -9.62 5.53
N ARG A 166 -2.40 -9.48 5.31
CA ARG A 166 -1.79 -8.74 4.20
C ARG A 166 -0.89 -9.68 3.42
N LEU A 167 -1.05 -9.71 2.11
CA LEU A 167 -0.11 -10.40 1.23
C LEU A 167 1.13 -9.52 1.03
N PRO A 168 2.33 -10.12 0.84
CA PRO A 168 3.51 -9.33 0.50
C PRO A 168 3.29 -8.58 -0.81
N VAL A 169 3.85 -7.37 -0.89
CA VAL A 169 3.88 -6.57 -2.11
C VAL A 169 5.33 -6.35 -2.48
N THR A 170 5.68 -6.73 -3.70
CA THR A 170 6.98 -6.46 -4.30
C THR A 170 6.83 -5.41 -5.39
N GLY A 171 7.92 -4.66 -5.60
CA GLY A 171 7.99 -3.72 -6.68
C GLY A 171 9.41 -3.28 -6.98
N CYS A 172 9.52 -2.49 -8.03
CA CYS A 172 10.78 -1.94 -8.50
C CYS A 172 10.66 -0.43 -8.65
N LEU A 173 11.69 0.30 -8.20
CA LEU A 173 11.83 1.72 -8.40
C LEU A 173 13.00 1.98 -9.36
N GLU A 174 12.71 2.65 -10.47
CA GLU A 174 13.71 3.12 -11.41
C GLU A 174 13.84 4.64 -11.29
N LEU A 175 15.09 5.12 -11.14
CA LEU A 175 15.42 6.54 -11.17
C LEU A 175 16.49 6.84 -12.20
N ASN A 176 16.33 7.95 -12.91
CA ASN A 176 17.36 8.48 -13.79
C ASN A 176 17.46 10.01 -13.66
N ALA A 177 18.69 10.53 -13.67
CA ALA A 177 18.96 11.95 -13.81
C ALA A 177 19.52 12.26 -15.19
N SER A 178 18.92 13.24 -15.87
CA SER A 178 19.40 13.73 -17.16
C SER A 178 19.58 15.25 -17.16
N ALA A 179 20.44 15.75 -18.04
CA ALA A 179 20.56 17.19 -18.27
C ALA A 179 19.34 17.68 -19.09
N GLY A 180 18.61 18.66 -18.56
CA GLY A 180 17.68 19.47 -19.34
C GLY A 180 18.31 20.83 -19.70
N ASP A 181 17.57 21.69 -20.40
CA ASP A 181 18.08 22.98 -20.91
C ASP A 181 18.74 23.87 -19.84
N ARG A 182 18.09 23.98 -18.67
CA ARG A 182 18.53 24.86 -17.57
C ARG A 182 18.62 24.17 -16.22
N ARG A 183 18.03 22.97 -16.11
CA ARG A 183 17.92 22.21 -14.88
C ARG A 183 18.05 20.73 -15.19
N ARG A 184 18.46 19.96 -14.20
CA ARG A 184 18.43 18.50 -14.28
C ARG A 184 17.00 18.02 -14.12
N VAL A 185 16.65 16.98 -14.88
CA VAL A 185 15.36 16.29 -14.78
C VAL A 185 15.63 14.97 -14.09
N ILE A 186 14.94 14.71 -12.99
CA ILE A 186 14.87 13.39 -12.38
C ILE A 186 13.60 12.73 -12.90
N SER A 187 13.76 11.58 -13.55
CA SER A 187 12.66 10.69 -13.90
C SER A 187 12.56 9.61 -12.82
N VAL A 188 11.34 9.35 -12.37
CA VAL A 188 11.01 8.30 -11.41
C VAL A 188 9.95 7.42 -12.03
N SER A 189 10.17 6.11 -12.05
CA SER A 189 9.20 5.10 -12.44
C SER A 189 9.09 4.07 -11.33
N ILE A 190 7.86 3.71 -10.98
CA ILE A 190 7.58 2.67 -9.99
C ILE A 190 6.73 1.59 -10.64
N MET A 191 7.06 0.33 -10.36
CA MET A 191 6.33 -0.84 -10.85
C MET A 191 5.94 -1.73 -9.68
N ASN A 192 4.69 -2.17 -9.65
CA ASN A 192 4.22 -3.31 -8.89
C ASN A 192 4.51 -4.58 -9.68
N ASP A 193 5.41 -5.42 -9.19
CA ASP A 193 5.76 -6.71 -9.81
C ASP A 193 5.21 -7.91 -9.01
N THR A 194 4.30 -7.65 -8.06
CA THR A 194 3.72 -8.66 -7.18
C THR A 194 3.03 -9.73 -8.01
N SER A 195 3.57 -10.95 -8.00
CA SER A 195 2.89 -12.10 -8.56
C SER A 195 1.66 -12.43 -7.70
N VAL A 196 0.48 -12.44 -8.29
CA VAL A 196 -0.75 -12.88 -7.64
C VAL A 196 -1.29 -14.08 -8.39
N ASP A 197 -1.66 -15.12 -7.65
CA ASP A 197 -2.49 -16.17 -8.24
C ASP A 197 -3.90 -15.58 -8.43
N MET A 198 -4.21 -15.16 -9.65
CA MET A 198 -5.49 -14.52 -10.00
C MET A 198 -6.73 -15.41 -9.75
N ARG A 199 -6.52 -16.67 -9.35
CA ARG A 199 -7.59 -17.62 -8.96
C ARG A 199 -7.98 -17.50 -7.49
N ASP A 200 -7.16 -16.87 -6.67
CA ASP A 200 -7.37 -16.80 -5.23
C ASP A 200 -8.21 -15.56 -4.88
N LYS A 201 -9.52 -15.66 -5.10
CA LYS A 201 -10.49 -14.71 -4.52
C LYS A 201 -10.67 -15.02 -3.03
N GLY A 202 -9.62 -14.86 -2.24
CA GLY A 202 -9.69 -14.76 -0.77
C GLY A 202 -10.60 -15.78 -0.10
N THR A 203 -10.47 -17.07 -0.43
CA THR A 203 -11.15 -18.14 0.32
C THR A 203 -10.11 -19.00 1.00
N ALA A 204 -9.71 -18.59 2.20
CA ALA A 204 -9.24 -19.46 3.26
C ALA A 204 -10.10 -19.23 4.51
#